data_AF-A0A660XNY2-F1
#
_entry.id   AF-A0A660XNY2-F1
#
_cell.length_a   1.000
_cell.length_b   1.000
_cell.length_c   1.000
_cell.angle_alpha   90.00
_cell.angle_beta   90.00
_cell.angle_gamma   90.00
#
_symmetry.space_group_name_H-M   'P 1'
#
loop_
_entity.id
_entity.type
_entity.pdbx_description
1 polymer ?
#
loop_
_entity_poly.entity_id
_entity_poly.type
_entity_poly.pdbx_seq_one_letter_code
_entity_poly.pdbx_strand_id
1 'polypeptide(L)'
;MQTKLTLRMEDELINMAKSVAKKKGKSLSKMVSDYFKALTKKELSENIIELPPNVKSLYGALADSKIDESDYKKYLEGKYL
;
A
#
# COMPACT_ATOMS: atom_id res chain seq x y z
N MET A 1 13.42 10.28 5.67
CA MET A 1 14.18 11.08 4.67
C MET A 1 13.19 11.98 3.95
N GLN A 2 13.50 13.27 3.74
CA GLN A 2 12.64 14.18 2.97
C GLN A 2 13.22 14.34 1.56
N THR A 3 12.55 13.77 0.57
CA THR A 3 12.92 13.86 -0.85
C THR A 3 12.09 14.93 -1.54
N LYS A 4 12.68 15.61 -2.54
CA LYS A 4 11.99 16.63 -3.33
C LYS A 4 11.46 16.01 -4.61
N LEU A 5 10.17 16.21 -4.88
CA LEU A 5 9.53 15.87 -6.16
C LEU A 5 9.30 17.17 -6.93
N THR A 6 9.84 17.25 -8.14
CA THR A 6 9.64 18.39 -9.05
C THR A 6 8.73 17.96 -10.19
N LEU A 7 7.63 18.67 -10.40
CA LEU A 7 6.68 18.42 -11.47
C LEU A 7 6.80 19.51 -12.53
N ARG A 8 6.81 19.12 -13.81
CA ARG A 8 6.67 20.07 -14.93
C ARG A 8 5.19 20.29 -15.19
N MET A 9 4.78 21.54 -15.18
CA MET A 9 3.40 21.97 -15.38
C MET A 9 3.37 23.43 -15.82
N GLU A 10 2.28 23.85 -16.44
CA GLU A 10 2.09 25.22 -16.89
C GLU A 10 1.98 26.20 -15.70
N ASP A 11 2.52 27.41 -15.87
CA ASP A 11 2.54 28.42 -14.82
C ASP A 11 1.14 28.82 -14.34
N GLU A 12 0.17 28.85 -15.25
CA GLU A 12 -1.23 29.14 -14.91
C GLU A 12 -1.79 28.12 -13.92
N LEU A 13 -1.50 26.82 -14.13
CA LEU A 13 -1.91 25.74 -13.24
C LEU A 13 -1.23 25.86 -11.86
N ILE A 14 0.06 26.25 -11.82
CA ILE A 14 0.76 26.48 -10.55
C ILE A 14 0.07 27.59 -9.74
N ASN A 15 -0.30 28.69 -10.41
CA ASN A 15 -0.95 29.84 -9.76
C ASN A 15 -2.36 29.50 -9.26
N MET A 16 -3.15 28.79 -10.07
CA MET A 16 -4.46 28.30 -9.65
C MET A 16 -4.34 27.38 -8.43
N ALA A 17 -3.41 26.42 -8.46
CA ALA A 17 -3.23 25.47 -7.37
C ALA A 17 -2.78 26.17 -6.06
N LYS A 18 -1.87 27.15 -6.16
CA LYS A 18 -1.48 27.99 -5.00
C LYS A 18 -2.65 28.77 -4.42
N SER A 19 -3.52 29.34 -5.28
CA SER A 19 -4.72 30.06 -4.84
C SER A 19 -5.68 29.16 -4.05
N VAL A 20 -5.94 27.94 -4.57
CA VAL A 20 -6.77 26.95 -3.89
C VAL A 20 -6.14 26.50 -2.56
N ALA A 21 -4.84 26.27 -2.54
CA ALA A 21 -4.12 25.89 -1.33
C ALA A 21 -4.20 26.98 -0.24
N LYS A 22 -4.03 28.25 -0.63
CA LYS A 22 -4.16 29.41 0.26
C LYS A 22 -5.57 29.54 0.81
N LYS A 23 -6.61 29.40 -0.02
CA LYS A 23 -8.02 29.39 0.42
C LYS A 23 -8.30 28.28 1.45
N LYS A 24 -7.63 27.14 1.33
CA LYS A 24 -7.75 26.01 2.27
C LYS A 24 -6.78 26.08 3.47
N GLY A 25 -6.01 27.16 3.61
CA GLY A 25 -5.04 27.32 4.70
C GLY A 25 -3.91 26.28 4.70
N LYS A 26 -3.60 25.69 3.54
CA LYS A 26 -2.55 24.66 3.39
C LYS A 26 -1.50 25.11 2.37
N SER A 27 -0.26 24.64 2.51
CA SER A 27 0.73 24.79 1.44
C SER A 27 0.39 23.87 0.26
N LEU A 28 0.79 24.27 -0.95
CA LEU A 28 0.61 23.45 -2.15
C LEU A 28 1.26 22.06 -1.98
N SER A 29 2.48 22.01 -1.44
CA SER A 29 3.18 20.75 -1.16
C SER A 29 2.40 19.84 -0.20
N LYS A 30 1.75 20.41 0.83
CA LYS A 30 0.92 19.64 1.77
C LYS A 30 -0.35 19.13 1.08
N MET A 31 -1.00 19.96 0.27
CA MET A 31 -2.18 19.56 -0.50
C MET A 31 -1.88 18.39 -1.46
N VAL A 32 -0.77 18.47 -2.19
CA VAL A 32 -0.36 17.41 -3.13
C VAL A 32 0.07 16.15 -2.38
N SER A 33 0.75 16.29 -1.24
CA SER A 33 1.11 15.15 -0.39
C SER A 33 -0.13 14.43 0.17
N ASP A 34 -1.14 15.18 0.61
CA ASP A 34 -2.42 14.63 1.07
C ASP A 34 -3.13 13.89 -0.08
N TYR A 35 -3.08 14.42 -1.31
CA TYR A 35 -3.63 13.76 -2.49
C TYR A 35 -2.92 12.43 -2.80
N PHE A 36 -1.59 12.41 -2.83
CA PHE A 36 -0.84 11.17 -3.07
C PHE A 36 -1.13 10.11 -2.02
N LYS A 37 -1.28 10.50 -0.75
CA LYS A 37 -1.69 9.57 0.33
C LYS A 37 -3.09 8.99 0.08
N ALA A 38 -4.04 9.82 -0.34
CA ALA A 38 -5.39 9.35 -0.64
C ALA A 38 -5.41 8.41 -1.85
N LEU A 39 -4.66 8.74 -2.90
CA LEU A 39 -4.55 7.94 -4.12
C LEU A 39 -3.94 6.57 -3.84
N THR A 40 -2.81 6.54 -3.14
CA THR A 40 -2.12 5.28 -2.78
C THR A 40 -2.91 4.45 -1.78
N LYS A 41 -3.63 5.07 -0.82
CA LYS A 41 -4.49 4.32 0.10
C LYS A 41 -5.60 3.57 -0.65
N LYS A 42 -6.15 4.15 -1.71
CA LYS A 42 -7.18 3.53 -2.54
C LYS A 42 -6.62 2.31 -3.30
N GLU A 43 -5.46 2.44 -3.94
CA GLU A 43 -4.84 1.31 -4.66
C GLU A 43 -4.34 0.21 -3.72
N LEU A 44 -3.86 0.57 -2.54
CA LEU A 44 -3.47 -0.40 -1.51
C LEU A 44 -4.69 -1.15 -0.95
N SER A 45 -5.84 -0.48 -0.76
CA SER A 45 -7.06 -1.18 -0.30
C SER A 45 -7.64 -2.14 -1.35
N GLU A 46 -7.40 -1.90 -2.64
CA GLU A 46 -7.86 -2.80 -3.71
C GLU A 46 -6.92 -4.01 -3.91
N ASN A 47 -5.64 -3.92 -3.51
CA ASN A 47 -4.64 -4.99 -3.68
C ASN A 47 -4.24 -5.71 -2.39
N ILE A 48 -4.65 -5.22 -1.22
CA ILE A 48 -4.43 -5.90 0.05
C ILE A 48 -5.67 -6.74 0.32
N ILE A 49 -5.53 -8.06 0.16
CA ILE A 49 -6.42 -9.00 0.85
C ILE A 49 -6.35 -8.60 2.33
N GLU A 50 -7.40 -8.00 2.88
CA GLU A 50 -7.48 -7.69 4.31
C GLU A 50 -7.56 -9.00 5.08
N LEU A 51 -6.40 -9.59 5.33
CA LEU A 51 -6.26 -10.79 6.15
C LEU A 51 -6.40 -10.38 7.62
N PRO A 52 -7.17 -11.13 8.42
CA PRO A 52 -7.19 -10.94 9.87
C PRO A 52 -5.76 -10.95 10.44
N PRO A 53 -5.47 -10.21 11.54
CA PRO A 53 -4.10 -10.03 12.04
C PRO A 53 -3.33 -11.35 12.24
N ASN A 54 -4.02 -12.37 12.74
CA ASN A 54 -3.46 -13.70 12.97
C ASN A 54 -3.10 -14.39 11.64
N VAL A 55 -3.97 -14.28 10.63
CA VAL A 55 -3.73 -14.86 9.30
C VAL A 55 -2.62 -14.12 8.58
N LYS A 56 -2.56 -12.79 8.70
CA LYS A 56 -1.50 -11.96 8.12
C LYS A 56 -0.11 -12.32 8.67
N SER A 57 -0.01 -12.70 9.94
CA SER A 57 1.26 -13.13 10.55
C SER A 57 1.79 -14.46 9.99
N LEU A 58 0.90 -15.29 9.44
CA LEU A 58 1.22 -16.61 8.88
C LEU A 58 1.31 -16.58 7.34
N TYR A 59 0.73 -15.56 6.70
CA TYR A 59 0.70 -15.43 5.25
C TYR A 59 2.12 -15.26 4.68
N GLY A 60 2.51 -16.19 3.81
CA GLY A 60 3.84 -16.21 3.20
C GLY A 60 4.92 -16.91 4.03
N ALA A 61 4.62 -17.43 5.23
CA ALA A 61 5.59 -18.13 6.08
C ALA A 61 6.17 -19.41 5.42
N LEU A 62 5.48 -19.95 4.42
CA LEU A 62 5.87 -21.14 3.66
C LEU A 62 6.18 -20.84 2.18
N ALA A 63 6.28 -19.56 1.79
CA ALA A 63 6.43 -19.15 0.39
C ALA A 63 7.70 -19.72 -0.27
N ASP A 64 8.80 -19.84 0.49
CA ASP A 64 10.07 -20.41 0.01
C ASP A 64 10.22 -21.90 0.34
N SER A 65 9.20 -22.51 0.95
CA SER A 65 9.25 -23.93 1.28
C SER A 65 8.93 -24.77 0.04
N LYS A 66 9.61 -25.89 -0.12
CA LYS A 66 9.32 -26.89 -1.17
C LYS A 66 8.20 -27.85 -0.76
N ILE A 67 7.45 -27.50 0.28
CA ILE A 67 6.44 -28.35 0.89
C ILE A 67 5.16 -28.21 0.08
N ASP A 68 4.58 -29.34 -0.30
CA ASP A 68 3.31 -29.36 -1.02
C ASP A 68 2.21 -30.08 -0.20
N GLU A 69 1.01 -30.14 -0.76
CA GLU A 69 -0.15 -30.75 -0.10
C GLU A 69 0.05 -32.26 0.16
N SER A 70 0.90 -32.93 -0.61
CA SER A 70 1.21 -34.35 -0.45
C SER A 70 2.06 -34.60 0.80
N ASP A 71 2.96 -33.69 1.15
CA ASP A 71 3.73 -33.77 2.40
C ASP A 71 2.81 -33.66 3.63
N TYR A 72 1.79 -32.80 3.54
CA TYR A 72 0.77 -32.69 4.58
C TYR A 72 -0.06 -33.97 4.71
N LYS A 73 -0.45 -34.60 3.59
CA LYS A 73 -1.20 -35.87 3.61
C LYS A 73 -0.38 -37.02 4.20
N LYS A 74 0.90 -37.14 3.84
CA LYS A 74 1.81 -38.13 4.44
C LYS A 74 1.98 -37.93 5.94
N TYR A 75 2.08 -36.69 6.39
CA TYR A 75 2.13 -36.39 7.83
C TYR A 75 0.84 -36.83 8.55
N LEU A 76 -0.33 -36.58 7.96
CA LEU A 76 -1.60 -37.01 8.54
C LEU A 76 -1.71 -38.52 8.63
N GLU A 77 -1.26 -39.25 7.60
CA GLU A 77 -1.21 -40.71 7.63
C GLU A 77 -0.37 -41.19 8.81
N GLY A 78 0.89 -40.77 8.94
CA GLY A 78 1.73 -41.22 10.06
C GLY A 78 1.31 -40.73 11.45
N LYS A 79 0.40 -39.75 11.54
CA LYS A 79 -0.10 -39.23 12.82
C LYS A 79 -1.34 -39.96 13.32
N TYR A 80 -2.20 -40.41 12.39
CA TYR A 80 -3.53 -40.93 12.72
C TYR A 80 -3.73 -42.40 12.30
N LEU A 81 -2.87 -42.95 11.45
CA LEU A 81 -2.78 -44.38 11.13
C LEU A 81 -1.52 -44.99 11.76
#